data_AF-A0A2S9FQ89-F1
#
_entry.id   AF-A0A2S9FQ89-F1
#
_cell.length_a   1.000
_cell.length_b   1.000
_cell.length_c   1.000
_cell.angle_alpha   90.00
_cell.angle_beta   90.00
_cell.angle_gamma   90.00
#
_symmetry.space_group_name_H-M   'P 1'
#
loop_
_entity.id
_entity.type
_entity.pdbx_description
1 polymer ?
#
loop_
_entity_poly.entity_id
_entity_poly.type
_entity_poly.pdbx_seq_one_letter_code
_entity_poly.pdbx_strand_id
1 'polypeptide(L)'
;LGGMLLSKDAIADVLERLRPGDFYRPGNQLVYDAVLDLYSRGEPADAVTVAAELDRRGLLRRVGGAPYLHTLISTVPTAANAGYYAEIVAEKSLLRRLVEAGTR
;
A
#
# COMPACT_ATOMS: atom_id res chain seq x y z
N LEU A 1 3.56 1.38 -1.96
CA LEU A 1 2.45 1.07 -2.90
C LEU A 1 2.91 1.05 -4.35
N GLY A 2 3.26 2.19 -4.98
CA GLY A 2 3.76 2.19 -6.37
C GLY A 2 4.89 1.17 -6.63
N GLY A 3 5.91 1.16 -5.77
CA GLY A 3 7.00 0.18 -5.87
C GLY A 3 6.55 -1.28 -5.69
N MET A 4 5.55 -1.53 -4.85
CA MET A 4 4.97 -2.86 -4.62
C MET A 4 4.19 -3.37 -5.84
N LEU A 5 3.54 -2.46 -6.58
CA LEU A 5 2.85 -2.78 -7.83
C LEU A 5 3.83 -3.05 -8.99
N LEU A 6 5.11 -2.69 -8.83
CA LEU A 6 6.16 -2.88 -9.83
C LEU A 6 7.06 -4.08 -9.54
N SER A 7 7.24 -4.45 -8.27
CA SER A 7 8.18 -5.50 -7.87
C SER A 7 7.67 -6.31 -6.68
N LYS A 8 7.78 -7.63 -6.81
CA LYS A 8 7.48 -8.58 -5.73
C LYS A 8 8.45 -8.42 -4.54
N ASP A 9 9.73 -8.14 -4.80
CA ASP A 9 10.72 -7.93 -3.75
C ASP A 9 10.39 -6.69 -2.92
N ALA A 10 9.90 -5.64 -3.58
CA ALA A 10 9.40 -4.45 -2.90
C ALA A 10 8.17 -4.74 -2.00
N ILE A 11 7.37 -5.76 -2.30
CA ILE A 11 6.29 -6.20 -1.40
C ILE A 11 6.89 -6.79 -0.12
N ALA A 12 7.88 -7.68 -0.25
CA ALA A 12 8.53 -8.33 0.88
C ALA A 12 9.18 -7.29 1.82
N ASP A 13 9.94 -6.34 1.28
CA ASP A 13 10.62 -5.30 2.06
C ASP A 13 9.62 -4.42 2.85
N VAL A 14 8.49 -4.09 2.24
CA VAL A 14 7.47 -3.23 2.86
C VAL A 14 6.64 -4.00 3.90
N LEU A 15 6.34 -5.28 3.64
CA LEU A 15 5.54 -6.14 4.52
C LEU A 15 6.16 -6.28 5.91
N GLU A 16 7.49 -6.35 6.00
CA GLU A 16 8.21 -6.41 7.26
C GLU A 16 8.01 -5.17 8.13
N ARG A 17 7.75 -4.01 7.50
CA ARG A 17 7.79 -2.70 8.15
C ARG A 17 6.41 -2.13 8.43
N LEU A 18 5.43 -2.42 7.57
CA LEU A 18 4.11 -1.78 7.62
C LEU A 18 2.96 -2.75 7.88
N ARG A 19 1.95 -2.21 8.53
CA ARG A 19 0.59 -2.73 8.62
C ARG A 19 -0.37 -1.82 7.85
N PRO A 20 -1.54 -2.32 7.45
CA PRO A 20 -2.51 -1.52 6.69
C PRO A 20 -2.87 -0.20 7.40
N GLY A 21 -3.09 -0.25 8.72
CA GLY A 21 -3.39 0.93 9.54
C GLY A 21 -2.28 1.98 9.63
N ASP A 22 -1.05 1.69 9.16
CA ASP A 22 0.03 2.68 9.15
C ASP A 22 -0.12 3.72 8.04
N PHE A 23 -0.91 3.44 7.00
CA PHE A 23 -1.22 4.44 6.00
C PHE A 23 -2.26 5.43 6.51
N TYR A 24 -1.97 6.73 6.41
CA TYR A 24 -2.89 7.78 6.83
C TYR A 24 -4.17 7.84 5.98
N ARG A 25 -4.05 7.64 4.66
CA ARG A 25 -5.19 7.69 3.74
C ARG A 25 -5.89 6.33 3.70
N PRO A 26 -7.21 6.24 3.97
CA PRO A 26 -7.95 4.98 3.90
C PRO A 26 -7.81 4.25 2.56
N GLY A 27 -7.81 4.98 1.44
CA GLY A 27 -7.60 4.38 0.12
C GLY A 27 -6.27 3.62 0.00
N ASN A 28 -5.21 4.14 0.62
CA ASN A 28 -3.90 3.46 0.63
C ASN A 28 -3.91 2.20 1.49
N GLN A 29 -4.68 2.19 2.58
CA GLN A 29 -4.87 0.99 3.41
C GLN A 29 -5.50 -0.12 2.57
N LEU A 30 -6.58 0.21 1.84
CA LEU A 30 -7.28 -0.75 0.98
C LEU A 30 -6.39 -1.31 -0.15
N VAL A 31 -5.59 -0.45 -0.79
CA VAL A 31 -4.64 -0.89 -1.82
C VAL A 31 -3.58 -1.81 -1.21
N TYR A 32 -3.03 -1.46 -0.05
CA TYR A 32 -2.06 -2.29 0.65
C TYR A 32 -2.65 -3.66 1.01
N ASP A 33 -3.85 -3.69 1.57
CA ASP A 33 -4.57 -4.93 1.92
C ASP A 33 -4.80 -5.84 0.71
N ALA A 34 -5.19 -5.27 -0.43
CA ALA A 34 -5.37 -6.03 -1.67
C ALA A 34 -4.04 -6.62 -2.17
N VAL A 35 -2.95 -5.84 -2.11
CA VAL A 35 -1.60 -6.32 -2.46
C VAL A 35 -1.17 -7.47 -1.55
N LEU A 36 -1.37 -7.36 -0.24
CA LEU A 36 -0.99 -8.40 0.70
C LEU A 36 -1.79 -9.69 0.52
N ASP A 37 -3.09 -9.58 0.25
CA ASP A 37 -3.94 -10.74 -0.01
C ASP A 37 -3.50 -11.48 -1.27
N LEU A 38 -3.30 -10.78 -2.39
CA LEU A 38 -2.78 -11.37 -3.62
C LEU A 38 -1.41 -12.03 -3.40
N TYR A 39 -0.50 -11.31 -2.73
CA TYR A 39 0.83 -11.82 -2.40
C TYR A 39 0.78 -13.10 -1.54
N SER A 40 -0.14 -13.16 -0.57
CA SER A 40 -0.32 -14.32 0.31
C SER A 40 -0.82 -15.57 -0.42
N ARG A 41 -1.58 -15.38 -1.51
CA ARG A 41 -2.04 -16.44 -2.42
C ARG A 41 -1.00 -16.82 -3.48
N GLY A 42 0.15 -16.15 -3.50
CA GLY A 42 1.17 -16.33 -4.55
C GLY A 42 0.77 -15.73 -5.89
N GLU A 43 -0.26 -14.89 -5.94
CA GLU A 43 -0.73 -14.20 -7.15
C GLU A 43 0.11 -12.93 -7.41
N PRO A 44 0.26 -12.49 -8.68
CA PRO A 44 0.85 -11.20 -8.99
C PRO A 44 0.03 -10.07 -8.37
N ALA A 45 0.69 -9.06 -7.81
CA ALA A 45 0.05 -7.88 -7.23
C ALA A 45 0.42 -6.60 -7.99
N ASP A 46 0.23 -6.61 -9.30
CA ASP A 46 0.40 -5.45 -10.18
C ASP A 46 -0.88 -4.59 -10.22
N ALA A 47 -0.85 -3.47 -10.95
CA ALA A 47 -2.00 -2.55 -11.02
C ALA A 47 -3.27 -3.21 -11.60
N VAL A 48 -3.13 -4.18 -12.51
CA VAL A 48 -4.29 -4.84 -13.13
C VAL A 48 -4.91 -5.82 -12.14
N THR A 49 -4.11 -6.68 -11.51
CA THR A 49 -4.63 -7.68 -10.56
C THR A 49 -5.16 -7.02 -9.30
N VAL A 50 -4.50 -5.97 -8.81
CA VAL A 50 -4.98 -5.19 -7.65
C VAL A 50 -6.27 -4.44 -7.98
N ALA A 51 -6.41 -3.87 -9.18
CA ALA A 51 -7.67 -3.26 -9.59
C ALA A 51 -8.81 -4.29 -9.62
N ALA A 52 -8.57 -5.46 -10.21
CA ALA A 52 -9.54 -6.54 -10.28
C ALA A 52 -9.94 -7.04 -8.88
N GLU A 53 -8.98 -7.21 -7.98
CA GLU A 53 -9.25 -7.64 -6.60
C GLU A 53 -10.05 -6.59 -5.82
N LEU A 54 -9.71 -5.30 -5.98
CA LEU A 54 -10.47 -4.21 -5.37
C LEU A 54 -11.89 -4.10 -5.94
N ASP A 55 -12.07 -4.35 -7.24
CA ASP A 55 -13.39 -4.32 -7.88
C ASP A 55 -14.26 -5.50 -7.42
N ARG A 56 -13.68 -6.69 -7.34
CA ARG A 56 -14.31 -7.90 -6.79
C ARG A 56 -14.83 -7.68 -5.37
N ARG A 57 -14.12 -6.88 -4.57
CA ARG A 57 -14.52 -6.48 -3.21
C ARG A 57 -15.49 -5.30 -3.15
N GLY A 58 -15.82 -4.67 -4.28
CA GLY A 58 -16.64 -3.46 -4.33
C GLY A 58 -15.93 -2.20 -3.77
N LEU A 59 -14.60 -2.23 -3.68
CA LEU A 59 -13.77 -1.20 -3.07
C LEU A 59 -13.04 -0.31 -4.08
N LEU A 60 -12.97 -0.68 -5.36
CA LEU A 60 -12.20 0.03 -6.39
C LEU A 60 -12.57 1.52 -6.49
N ARG A 61 -13.87 1.85 -6.45
CA ARG A 61 -14.32 3.25 -6.46
C ARG A 61 -13.86 4.03 -5.23
N ARG A 62 -13.72 3.38 -4.07
CA ARG A 62 -13.29 4.02 -2.81
C ARG A 62 -11.82 4.40 -2.83
N VAL A 63 -11.00 3.75 -3.65
CA VAL A 63 -9.58 4.10 -3.82
C VAL A 63 -9.33 5.14 -4.92
N GLY A 64 -10.37 5.55 -5.66
CA GLY A 64 -10.24 6.46 -6.80
C GLY A 64 -10.18 5.79 -8.17
N GLY A 65 -10.48 4.49 -8.25
CA GLY A 65 -10.51 3.73 -9.50
C GLY A 65 -9.15 3.24 -9.98
N ALA A 66 -9.14 2.49 -11.08
CA ALA A 66 -7.91 1.98 -11.71
C ALA A 66 -6.85 3.07 -12.03
N PRO A 67 -7.23 4.31 -12.45
CA PRO A 67 -6.25 5.37 -12.69
C PRO A 67 -5.42 5.75 -11.46
N TYR A 68 -5.95 5.54 -10.25
CA TYR A 68 -5.20 5.81 -9.02
C TYR A 68 -3.99 4.88 -8.89
N LEU A 69 -4.13 3.60 -9.25
CA LEU A 69 -3.03 2.64 -9.19
C LEU A 69 -1.91 2.98 -10.19
N HIS A 70 -2.27 3.45 -11.38
CA HIS A 70 -1.29 3.96 -12.35
C HIS A 70 -0.59 5.21 -11.83
N THR A 71 -1.32 6.12 -11.17
CA THR A 71 -0.72 7.29 -10.52
C THR A 71 0.31 6.87 -9.47
N LEU A 72 -0.02 5.88 -8.63
CA LEU A 72 0.93 5.35 -7.63
C LEU A 72 2.20 4.82 -8.29
N ILE A 73 2.09 4.10 -9.40
CA ILE A 73 3.26 3.62 -10.18
C ILE A 73 4.07 4.79 -10.74
N SER A 74 3.43 5.78 -11.35
CA SER A 74 4.13 6.93 -11.95
C SER A 74 4.82 7.84 -10.94
N THR A 75 4.44 7.77 -9.65
CA THR A 75 5.05 8.61 -8.59
C THR A 75 6.31 8.03 -7.98
N VAL A 76 6.65 6.77 -8.26
CA VAL A 76 7.86 6.15 -7.70
C VAL A 76 9.00 6.17 -8.72
N PRO A 77 10.18 6.74 -8.38
CA PRO A 77 11.33 6.72 -9.29
C PRO A 77 11.87 5.31 -9.56
N THR A 78 11.85 4.45 -8.53
CA THR A 78 12.28 3.05 -8.59
C THR A 78 11.62 2.25 -7.48
N ALA A 79 11.36 0.96 -7.74
CA ALA A 79 10.84 0.03 -6.74
C ALA A 79 11.89 -0.31 -5.66
N ALA A 80 13.19 -0.19 -5.97
CA ALA A 80 14.28 -0.51 -5.04
C ALA A 80 14.27 0.33 -3.75
N ASN A 81 13.66 1.52 -3.78
CA ASN A 81 13.57 2.41 -2.63
C ASN A 81 12.33 2.13 -1.75
N ALA A 82 11.54 1.10 -2.05
CA ALA A 82 10.28 0.84 -1.36
C ALA A 82 10.45 0.66 0.16
N GLY A 83 11.48 -0.06 0.60
CA GLY A 83 11.80 -0.24 2.02
C GLY A 83 12.09 1.10 2.73
N TYR A 84 12.85 1.99 2.10
CA TYR A 84 13.13 3.33 2.64
C TYR A 84 11.86 4.18 2.76
N TYR A 85 10.99 4.15 1.75
CA TYR A 85 9.71 4.86 1.83
C TYR A 85 8.76 4.28 2.87
N ALA A 86 8.84 2.96 3.12
CA ALA A 86 8.07 2.30 4.17
C ALA A 86 8.47 2.78 5.56
N GLU A 87 9.77 2.98 5.82
CA GLU A 87 10.26 3.53 7.08
C GLU A 87 9.68 4.92 7.37
N ILE A 88 9.67 5.80 6.37
CA ILE A 88 9.04 7.13 6.49
C ILE A 88 7.56 7.01 6.88
N VAL A 89 6.81 6.09 6.26
CA VAL A 89 5.40 5.87 6.59
C VAL A 89 5.24 5.34 8.03
N ALA A 90 6.11 4.41 8.46
CA ALA A 90 6.09 3.84 9.80
C ALA A 90 6.34 4.90 10.88
N GLU A 91 7.33 5.78 10.69
CA GLU A 91 7.62 6.89 11.60
C GLU A 91 6.41 7.83 11.75
N LYS A 92 5.80 8.21 10.62
CA LYS A 92 4.60 9.06 10.65
C LYS A 92 3.41 8.36 11.30
N SER A 93 3.29 7.05 11.16
CA SER A 93 2.26 6.26 11.85
C SER A 93 2.47 6.29 13.37
N LEU A 94 3.70 6.06 13.83
CA LEU A 94 4.06 6.12 15.24
C LEU A 94 3.74 7.48 15.85
N LEU A 95 4.11 8.58 15.18
CA LEU A 95 3.81 9.93 15.65
C LEU A 95 2.31 10.17 15.82
N ARG A 96 1.47 9.69 14.88
CA ARG A 96 0.01 9.82 15.03
C ARG A 96 -0.51 9.05 16.24
N ARG A 97 -0.03 7.83 16.46
CA ARG A 97 -0.41 7.02 17.63
C ARG A 97 -0.02 7.69 18.95
N LEU A 98 1.16 8.32 19.01
CA LEU A 98 1.60 9.07 20.19
C LEU A 98 0.70 10.28 20.48
N VAL A 99 0.33 11.04 19.44
CA VAL A 99 -0.61 12.16 19.58
C VAL A 99 -1.96 11.68 20.09
N GLU A 100 -2.52 10.63 19.49
CA GLU A 100 -3.81 10.05 19.90
C GLU A 100 -3.80 9.57 21.36
N ALA A 101 -2.70 8.94 21.80
CA ALA A 101 -2.54 8.48 23.17
C ALA A 101 -2.40 9.63 24.18
N GLY A 102 -1.74 10.73 23.81
CA GLY A 102 -1.59 11.91 24.67
C GLY A 102 -2.84 12.80 24.74
N THR A 103 -3.77 12.65 23.79
CA THR A 103 -5.07 13.36 23.80
C THR A 103 -6.20 12.61 24.50
N ARG A 104 -5.94 11.40 25.02
CA ARG A 104 -6.86 10.61 25.85
C ARG A 104 -6.53 10.78 27.33
#